data_AF-A0A255RHK7-F1
#
_entry.id   AF-A0A255RHK7-F1
#
_cell.length_a   1.000
_cell.length_b   1.000
_cell.length_c   1.000
_cell.angle_alpha   90.00
_cell.angle_beta   90.00
_cell.angle_gamma   90.00
#
_symmetry.space_group_name_H-M   'P 1'
#
loop_
_entity.id
_entity.type
_entity.pdbx_description
1 polymer ?
#
loop_
_entity_poly.entity_id
_entity_poly.type
_entity_poly.pdbx_seq_one_letter_code
_entity_poly.pdbx_strand_id
1 'polypeptide(L)'
;MIQNKRSYRMGVATSSIFLLPSNIFLCNQLLRAGTSIGANNAEACNGISKADFKSKSFIALKEARESLYWIELLHRNSFIDDRQYESIYGDCEELVKVLHHRCKKINDTE
;
A
#
# COMPACT_ATOMS: atom_id res chain seq x y z
N MET A 1 6.56 30.10 27.38
CA MET A 1 7.19 30.87 26.29
C MET A 1 8.16 29.96 25.54
N ILE A 2 8.02 29.85 24.20
CA ILE A 2 9.05 29.40 23.23
C ILE A 2 9.48 27.91 23.19
N GLN A 3 8.56 26.94 23.22
CA GLN A 3 8.85 25.61 22.61
C GLN A 3 7.69 25.01 21.81
N ASN A 4 6.44 25.34 22.12
CA ASN A 4 5.27 24.76 21.43
C ASN A 4 4.83 25.51 20.14
N LYS A 5 5.66 26.43 19.62
CA LYS A 5 5.34 27.27 18.44
C LYS A 5 6.22 26.97 17.21
N ARG A 6 7.15 26.01 17.27
CA ARG A 6 7.95 25.58 16.10
C ARG A 6 7.26 24.52 15.25
N SER A 7 6.48 23.61 15.84
CA SER A 7 5.76 22.58 15.06
C SER A 7 4.63 23.13 14.18
N TYR A 8 4.08 24.30 14.49
CA TYR A 8 3.07 24.97 13.65
C TYR A 8 3.67 25.87 12.56
N ARG A 9 5.00 26.12 12.56
CA ARG A 9 5.67 27.02 11.60
C ARG A 9 6.32 26.31 10.40
N MET A 10 6.19 24.99 10.31
CA MET A 10 6.43 24.28 9.05
C MET A 10 5.23 24.30 8.09
N GLY A 11 4.12 24.94 8.48
CA GLY A 11 2.89 25.04 7.67
C GLY A 11 2.73 26.33 6.86
N VAL A 12 3.68 27.27 6.91
CA VAL A 12 3.53 28.57 6.19
C VAL A 12 4.29 28.59 4.85
N ALA A 13 4.93 27.48 4.47
CA ALA A 13 5.53 27.28 3.15
C ALA A 13 4.78 26.23 2.29
N THR A 14 3.61 25.77 2.73
CA THR A 14 2.80 24.73 2.07
C THR A 14 1.58 25.28 1.33
N SER A 15 1.35 26.59 1.34
CA SER A 15 0.17 27.25 0.78
C SER A 15 0.00 27.04 -0.74
N SER A 16 1.07 26.71 -1.46
CA SER A 16 1.04 26.39 -2.89
C SER A 16 1.06 24.88 -3.18
N ILE A 17 1.32 24.04 -2.19
CA ILE A 17 1.34 22.57 -2.30
C ILE A 17 -0.03 21.97 -1.94
N PHE A 18 -0.84 22.67 -1.13
CA PHE A 18 -2.15 22.21 -0.65
C PHE A 18 -3.29 22.31 -1.69
N LEU A 19 -3.00 22.71 -2.93
CA LEU A 19 -3.99 22.78 -4.02
C LEU A 19 -4.06 21.50 -4.86
N LEU A 20 -3.17 20.53 -4.65
CA LEU A 20 -3.45 19.18 -5.12
C LEU A 20 -4.49 18.59 -4.16
N PRO A 21 -5.68 18.22 -4.65
CA PRO A 21 -6.68 17.64 -3.79
C PRO A 21 -6.05 16.37 -3.20
N SER A 22 -5.96 16.32 -1.88
CA SER A 22 -5.18 15.33 -1.12
C SER A 22 -5.55 13.88 -1.44
N ASN A 23 -6.77 13.67 -1.93
CA ASN A 23 -7.23 12.42 -2.51
C ASN A 23 -6.35 11.95 -3.69
N ILE A 24 -5.88 12.83 -4.59
CA ILE A 24 -5.03 12.45 -5.73
C ILE A 24 -3.71 11.86 -5.25
N PHE A 25 -3.10 12.43 -4.21
CA PHE A 25 -1.86 11.91 -3.66
C PHE A 25 -2.06 10.51 -3.07
N LEU A 26 -3.11 10.30 -2.27
CA LEU A 26 -3.43 9.01 -1.68
C LEU A 26 -3.81 7.96 -2.74
N CYS A 27 -4.62 8.35 -3.73
CA CYS A 27 -4.98 7.48 -4.85
C CYS A 27 -3.75 7.09 -5.67
N ASN A 28 -2.81 8.01 -5.90
CA ASN A 28 -1.54 7.69 -6.57
C ASN A 28 -0.69 6.71 -5.76
N GLN A 29 -0.67 6.84 -4.43
CA GLN A 29 0.06 5.90 -3.59
C GLN A 29 -0.58 4.51 -3.62
N LEU A 30 -1.91 4.42 -3.52
CA LEU A 30 -2.65 3.17 -3.68
C LEU A 30 -2.42 2.56 -5.07
N LEU A 31 -2.49 3.36 -6.14
CA LEU A 31 -2.29 2.89 -7.51
C LEU A 31 -0.90 2.26 -7.69
N ARG A 32 0.14 2.91 -7.16
CA ARG A 32 1.52 2.41 -7.23
C ARG A 32 1.69 1.11 -6.45
N ALA A 33 1.22 1.07 -5.20
CA ALA A 33 1.29 -0.14 -4.38
C ALA A 33 0.50 -1.28 -5.04
N GLY A 34 -0.76 -1.03 -5.42
CA GLY A 34 -1.65 -2.01 -6.03
C GLY A 34 -1.11 -2.61 -7.34
N THR A 35 -0.58 -1.77 -8.24
CA THR A 35 0.03 -2.27 -9.49
C THR A 35 1.35 -3.01 -9.23
N SER A 36 2.11 -2.61 -8.21
CA SER A 36 3.35 -3.29 -7.79
C SER A 36 3.10 -4.72 -7.31
N ILE A 37 1.92 -5.04 -6.73
CA ILE A 37 1.56 -6.41 -6.35
C ILE A 37 1.59 -7.34 -7.57
N GLY A 38 0.88 -6.95 -8.63
CA GLY A 38 0.79 -7.73 -9.86
C GLY A 38 2.13 -7.84 -10.58
N ALA A 39 2.88 -6.73 -10.66
CA ALA A 39 4.19 -6.69 -11.27
C ALA A 39 5.17 -7.65 -10.57
N ASN A 40 5.29 -7.57 -9.23
CA ASN A 40 6.17 -8.46 -8.48
C ASN A 40 5.70 -9.92 -8.51
N ASN A 41 4.39 -10.20 -8.54
CA ASN A 41 3.89 -11.56 -8.71
C ASN A 41 4.28 -12.13 -10.10
N ALA A 42 4.16 -11.34 -11.16
CA ALA A 42 4.56 -11.76 -12.50
C ALA A 42 6.08 -11.98 -12.60
N GLU A 43 6.88 -11.11 -11.99
CA GLU A 43 8.33 -11.29 -11.87
C GLU A 43 8.70 -12.54 -11.08
N ALA A 44 8.00 -12.81 -9.96
CA ALA A 44 8.21 -14.03 -9.19
C ALA A 44 7.99 -15.27 -10.05
N CYS A 45 6.87 -15.35 -10.77
CA CYS A 45 6.53 -16.49 -11.64
C CYS A 45 7.57 -16.74 -12.76
N ASN A 46 8.27 -15.70 -13.21
CA ASN A 46 9.33 -15.79 -14.20
C ASN A 46 10.74 -15.74 -13.58
N GLY A 47 10.84 -15.89 -12.26
CA GLY A 47 12.09 -15.76 -11.52
C GLY A 47 13.09 -16.85 -11.91
N ILE A 48 14.36 -16.47 -11.98
CA ILE A 48 15.44 -17.35 -12.44
C ILE A 48 15.95 -18.32 -11.35
N SER A 49 15.49 -18.16 -10.11
CA SER A 49 15.88 -19.00 -8.97
C SER A 49 14.80 -19.05 -7.89
N LYS A 50 14.90 -20.03 -6.97
CA LYS A 50 14.02 -20.10 -5.79
C LYS A 50 14.13 -18.86 -4.89
N ALA A 51 15.34 -18.32 -4.73
CA ALA A 51 15.57 -17.12 -3.93
C ALA A 51 14.92 -15.87 -4.56
N ASP A 52 14.95 -15.77 -5.89
CA ASP A 52 14.29 -14.70 -6.63
C ASP A 52 12.75 -14.81 -6.53
N PHE A 53 12.21 -16.02 -6.76
CA PHE A 53 10.78 -16.31 -6.53
C PHE A 53 10.33 -15.93 -5.11
N LYS A 54 11.13 -16.27 -4.10
CA LYS A 54 10.90 -15.89 -2.70
C LYS A 54 10.88 -14.37 -2.54
N SER A 55 11.97 -13.70 -2.92
CA SER A 55 12.11 -12.24 -2.78
C SER A 55 10.92 -11.48 -3.39
N LYS A 56 10.57 -11.80 -4.64
CA LYS A 56 9.48 -11.15 -5.36
C LYS A 56 8.10 -11.47 -4.77
N SER A 57 7.87 -12.69 -4.31
CA SER A 57 6.63 -13.05 -3.60
C SER A 57 6.46 -12.25 -2.30
N PHE A 58 7.53 -12.04 -1.54
CA PHE A 58 7.50 -11.23 -0.31
C PHE A 58 7.30 -9.74 -0.60
N ILE A 59 7.88 -9.21 -1.69
CA ILE A 59 7.61 -7.83 -2.11
C ILE A 59 6.14 -7.67 -2.49
N ALA A 60 5.57 -8.58 -3.29
CA ALA A 60 4.15 -8.55 -3.62
C ALA A 60 3.25 -8.55 -2.37
N LEU A 61 3.57 -9.36 -1.35
CA LEU A 61 2.86 -9.38 -0.07
C LEU A 61 2.98 -8.04 0.69
N LYS A 62 4.17 -7.42 0.68
CA LYS A 62 4.38 -6.11 1.31
C LYS A 62 3.51 -5.04 0.65
N GLU A 63 3.49 -4.99 -0.69
CA GLU A 63 2.72 -4.03 -1.48
C GLU A 63 1.19 -4.22 -1.29
N ALA A 64 0.75 -5.46 -1.10
CA ALA A 64 -0.65 -5.77 -0.80
C ALA A 64 -1.07 -5.23 0.58
N ARG A 65 -0.20 -5.38 1.59
CA ARG A 65 -0.44 -4.79 2.92
C ARG A 65 -0.39 -3.27 2.91
N GLU A 66 0.50 -2.69 2.11
CA GLU A 66 0.56 -1.24 1.92
C GLU A 66 -0.71 -0.71 1.22
N SER A 67 -1.26 -1.47 0.27
CA SER A 67 -2.52 -1.13 -0.39
C SER A 67 -3.70 -1.10 0.61
N LEU A 68 -3.79 -2.06 1.55
CA LEU A 68 -4.79 -2.02 2.63
C LEU A 68 -4.70 -0.73 3.46
N TYR A 69 -3.48 -0.31 3.81
CA TYR A 69 -3.27 0.93 4.55
C TYR A 69 -3.77 2.15 3.79
N TRP A 70 -3.50 2.24 2.48
CA TRP A 70 -3.98 3.35 1.66
C TRP A 70 -5.50 3.34 1.50
N ILE A 71 -6.13 2.17 1.33
CA ILE A 71 -7.60 2.02 1.28
C ILE A 71 -8.22 2.51 2.59
N GLU A 72 -7.67 2.10 3.74
CA GLU A 72 -8.14 2.56 5.04
C GLU A 72 -7.98 4.08 5.22
N LEU A 73 -6.87 4.65 4.75
CA LEU A 73 -6.65 6.09 4.84
C LEU A 73 -7.62 6.87 3.94
N LEU A 74 -7.97 6.35 2.76
CA LEU A 74 -8.99 6.94 1.89
C LEU A 74 -10.36 6.96 2.58
N HIS A 75 -10.75 5.86 3.23
CA HIS A 75 -12.01 5.76 3.97
C HIS A 75 -12.05 6.68 5.19
N ARG A 76 -10.99 6.70 6.01
CA ARG A 76 -10.88 7.59 7.19
C ARG A 76 -10.95 9.07 6.85
N ASN A 77 -10.55 9.46 5.63
CA ASN A 77 -10.65 10.83 5.13
C ASN A 77 -11.93 11.08 4.32
N SER A 78 -12.88 10.13 4.31
CA SER A 78 -14.16 10.22 3.61
C SER A 78 -14.04 10.44 2.11
N PHE A 79 -12.95 9.95 1.49
CA PHE A 79 -12.75 9.99 0.04
C PHE A 79 -13.45 8.84 -0.70
N ILE A 80 -13.78 7.77 0.02
CA ILE A 80 -14.60 6.65 -0.44
C ILE A 80 -15.66 6.36 0.62
N ASP A 81 -16.83 5.90 0.17
CA ASP A 81 -17.92 5.50 1.07
C ASP A 81 -17.72 4.08 1.63
N ASP A 82 -18.57 3.68 2.58
CA ASP A 82 -18.50 2.37 3.24
C ASP A 82 -18.62 1.21 2.24
N ARG A 83 -19.49 1.35 1.23
CA ARG A 83 -19.69 0.31 0.22
C ARG A 83 -18.45 0.13 -0.65
N GLN A 84 -17.83 1.24 -1.08
CA GLN A 84 -16.58 1.23 -1.82
C GLN A 84 -15.46 0.64 -0.99
N TYR A 85 -15.34 1.06 0.28
CA TYR A 85 -14.35 0.54 1.21
C TYR A 85 -14.49 -0.97 1.40
N GLU A 86 -15.69 -1.47 1.76
CA GLU A 86 -15.95 -2.89 1.97
C GLU A 86 -15.59 -3.72 0.74
N SER A 87 -15.96 -3.24 -0.45
CA SER A 87 -15.63 -3.92 -1.71
C SER A 87 -14.12 -4.01 -1.94
N ILE A 88 -13.41 -2.87 -1.96
CA ILE A 88 -11.99 -2.87 -2.36
C ILE A 88 -11.08 -3.39 -1.24
N TYR A 89 -11.43 -3.16 0.03
CA TYR A 89 -10.69 -3.69 1.16
C TYR A 89 -10.84 -5.21 1.23
N GLY A 90 -12.06 -5.73 1.03
CA GLY A 90 -12.32 -7.18 1.01
C GLY A 90 -11.48 -7.90 -0.04
N ASP A 91 -11.50 -7.42 -1.28
CA ASP A 91 -10.69 -8.00 -2.37
C ASP A 91 -9.18 -7.97 -2.05
N CYS A 92 -8.70 -6.85 -1.51
CA CYS A 92 -7.29 -6.70 -1.15
C CYS A 92 -6.90 -7.59 0.04
N GLU A 93 -7.78 -7.77 1.02
CA GLU A 93 -7.55 -8.62 2.18
C GLU A 93 -7.46 -10.10 1.77
N GLU A 94 -8.33 -10.55 0.87
CA GLU A 94 -8.23 -11.89 0.29
C GLU A 94 -6.91 -12.10 -0.45
N LEU A 95 -6.47 -11.11 -1.23
CA LEU A 95 -5.18 -11.15 -1.92
C LEU A 95 -4.01 -11.26 -0.93
N VAL A 96 -4.05 -10.52 0.18
CA VAL A 96 -3.06 -10.64 1.26
C VAL A 96 -3.06 -12.04 1.86
N LYS A 97 -4.22 -12.65 2.11
CA LYS A 97 -4.30 -14.03 2.64
C LYS A 97 -3.66 -15.04 1.69
N VAL A 98 -3.93 -14.94 0.39
CA VAL A 98 -3.36 -15.81 -0.65
C VAL A 98 -1.83 -15.66 -0.71
N LEU A 99 -1.34 -14.42 -0.78
CA LEU A 99 0.10 -14.14 -0.84
C LEU A 99 0.81 -14.56 0.45
N HIS A 100 0.20 -14.32 1.61
CA HIS A 100 0.73 -14.73 2.89
C HIS A 100 0.87 -16.25 2.99
N HIS A 101 -0.14 -17.00 2.57
CA HIS A 101 -0.07 -18.47 2.54
C HIS A 101 1.04 -18.98 1.62
N ARG A 102 1.21 -18.37 0.43
CA ARG A 102 2.33 -18.67 -0.47
C ARG A 102 3.67 -18.43 0.21
N CYS A 103 3.87 -17.23 0.78
CA CYS A 103 5.11 -16.86 1.44
C CYS A 103 5.44 -17.76 2.64
N LYS A 104 4.43 -18.16 3.42
CA LYS A 104 4.59 -19.12 4.51
C LYS A 104 5.13 -20.46 3.99
N LYS A 105 4.49 -21.02 2.95
CA LYS A 105 4.96 -22.28 2.34
C LYS A 105 6.40 -22.20 1.84
N ILE A 106 6.81 -21.07 1.24
CA ILE A 106 8.18 -20.88 0.78
C ILE A 106 9.17 -21.01 1.95
N ASN A 107 8.88 -20.40 3.10
CA ASN A 107 9.74 -20.50 4.29
C ASN A 107 9.76 -21.92 4.89
N ASP A 108 8.65 -22.66 4.80
CA ASP A 108 8.57 -24.03 5.32
C ASP A 108 9.35 -25.05 4.46
N THR A 109 9.84 -24.66 3.26
CA THR A 109 10.55 -25.54 2.32
C THR A 109 12.08 -25.34 2.33
N GLU A 110 12.59 -24.44 3.18
CA GLU A 110 14.03 -24.21 3.44
C GLU A 110 14.49 -24.97 4.70
#